data_AF-A0A0H3MD25-F1
#
_entry.id   AF-A0A0H3MD25-F1
#
_cell.length_a   1.000
_cell.length_b   1.000
_cell.length_c   1.000
_cell.angle_alpha   90.00
_cell.angle_beta   90.00
_cell.angle_gamma   90.00
#
_symmetry.space_group_name_H-M   'P 1'
#
loop_
_entity.id
_entity.type
_entity.pdbx_description
1 polymer ?
#
loop_
_entity_poly.entity_id
_entity_poly.type
_entity_poly.pdbx_seq_one_letter_code
_entity_poly.pdbx_strand_id
1 'polypeptide(L)'
;MLAGSKRKHKTPEDTSSSSSKRARSSSSQVVPRLLQHHELIQLYSAHQQRNNEPVKMICETILQAKRSVLLKVFNIGSPRILAALAEASNRAPVSVHYQMGPFSKHCTEGNVQFRPRRGCSLLHRKTLLIDNNIVVTGTANYTEASLEKDVNLTAKIFSEHLYRWAFRHDRGEVRVGSQQVSYYSLSQIRRDLCVKAILEANGIVLRERTCEGILHTKVCCIDSSTLIIGSVNWSRGGLTLNLEEFLIINPLTETQLECYNELWAYIETNSRLMTKELIQLHEKRKKSITDPKQTSSSTQDEENASTSAEQQ
;
A
#
# COMPACT_ATOMS: atom_id res chain seq x y z
N MET A 1 25.75 -60.21 62.70
CA MET A 1 27.10 -60.64 63.10
C MET A 1 28.07 -59.51 62.78
N LEU A 2 28.81 -59.04 63.82
CA LEU A 2 30.14 -58.37 63.85
C LEU A 2 30.38 -57.15 62.94
N ALA A 3 31.03 -56.05 63.31
CA ALA A 3 31.58 -55.45 64.54
C ALA A 3 32.09 -54.03 64.12
N GLY A 4 31.92 -52.95 64.88
CA GLY A 4 32.99 -52.34 65.72
C GLY A 4 33.38 -50.92 65.20
N SER A 5 33.14 -49.82 65.94
CA SER A 5 34.05 -49.13 66.90
C SER A 5 35.17 -48.31 66.19
N LYS A 6 35.55 -47.05 66.48
CA LYS A 6 35.52 -46.15 67.65
C LYS A 6 35.65 -44.65 67.25
N ARG A 7 35.24 -43.76 68.16
CA ARG A 7 35.48 -42.29 68.23
C ARG A 7 36.87 -41.93 68.82
N LYS A 8 37.37 -40.71 68.53
CA LYS A 8 37.95 -39.65 69.44
C LYS A 8 38.56 -38.50 68.58
N HIS A 9 38.04 -37.26 68.54
CA HIS A 9 38.32 -36.05 69.39
C HIS A 9 39.81 -35.70 69.53
N LYS A 10 40.37 -34.47 69.44
CA LYS A 10 40.02 -33.01 69.41
C LYS A 10 41.35 -32.27 68.99
N THR A 11 41.44 -31.32 68.03
CA THR A 11 41.45 -29.81 68.10
C THR A 11 42.36 -29.14 69.16
N PRO A 12 42.79 -27.85 69.09
CA PRO A 12 42.62 -26.74 68.10
C PRO A 12 43.93 -25.94 67.80
N GLU A 13 44.02 -24.97 66.88
CA GLU A 13 43.91 -23.48 66.98
C GLU A 13 45.10 -22.92 66.14
N ASP A 14 44.99 -22.00 65.17
CA ASP A 14 44.87 -20.53 65.30
C ASP A 14 44.61 -19.92 63.89
N THR A 15 43.49 -19.21 63.67
CA THR A 15 43.35 -17.74 63.61
C THR A 15 44.17 -16.99 62.55
N SER A 16 43.50 -16.50 61.49
CA SER A 16 43.59 -15.08 61.06
C SER A 16 42.60 -14.73 59.93
N SER A 17 41.73 -13.75 60.25
CA SER A 17 41.21 -12.62 59.45
C SER A 17 40.86 -12.82 57.94
N SER A 18 39.74 -12.34 57.41
CA SER A 18 39.20 -10.99 57.57
C SER A 18 37.79 -10.86 56.98
N SER A 19 36.96 -10.12 57.74
CA SER A 19 35.85 -9.25 57.34
C SER A 19 35.39 -9.18 55.87
N SER A 20 34.10 -9.42 55.64
CA SER A 20 33.28 -8.45 54.87
C SER A 20 31.79 -8.54 55.25
N LYS A 21 31.17 -7.37 55.31
CA LYS A 21 29.85 -7.07 55.85
C LYS A 21 28.74 -7.58 54.91
N ARG A 22 27.71 -8.19 55.50
CA ARG A 22 26.43 -8.56 54.85
C ARG A 22 25.73 -7.33 54.26
N ALA A 23 25.45 -7.38 52.96
CA ALA A 23 24.43 -6.56 52.31
C ALA A 23 23.26 -7.45 51.88
N ARG A 24 22.05 -6.92 52.09
CA ARG A 24 20.74 -7.58 51.94
C ARG A 24 20.48 -7.98 50.49
N SER A 25 19.94 -9.19 50.30
CA SER A 25 19.46 -9.69 49.01
C SER A 25 18.19 -8.96 48.58
N SER A 26 18.27 -8.17 47.50
CA SER A 26 17.09 -7.72 46.77
C SER A 26 16.71 -8.79 45.74
N SER A 27 15.49 -9.31 45.88
CA SER A 27 14.84 -10.20 44.93
C SER A 27 14.76 -9.53 43.56
N SER A 28 15.47 -10.07 42.57
CA SER A 28 15.35 -9.66 41.16
C SER A 28 13.96 -10.06 40.64
N GLN A 29 13.03 -9.12 40.66
CA GLN A 29 11.80 -9.23 39.88
C GLN A 29 12.19 -9.24 38.40
N VAL A 30 11.99 -10.37 37.75
CA VAL A 30 12.07 -10.49 36.29
C VAL A 30 10.88 -9.72 35.73
N VAL A 31 11.11 -8.48 35.31
CA VAL A 31 10.14 -7.71 34.53
C VAL A 31 10.02 -8.41 33.16
N PRO A 32 8.83 -8.85 32.74
CA PRO A 32 8.66 -9.38 31.39
C PRO A 32 9.00 -8.25 30.41
N ARG A 33 10.01 -8.45 29.56
CA ARG A 33 10.18 -7.59 28.39
C ARG A 33 8.89 -7.69 27.59
N LEU A 34 8.12 -6.60 27.50
CA LEU A 34 7.11 -6.46 26.47
C LEU A 34 7.83 -6.66 25.13
N LEU A 35 7.67 -7.83 24.52
CA LEU A 35 7.97 -7.99 23.11
C LEU A 35 7.00 -7.04 22.41
N GLN A 36 7.50 -5.89 21.95
CA GLN A 36 6.76 -5.06 21.01
C GLN A 36 6.50 -5.93 19.78
N HIS A 37 5.32 -6.53 19.72
CA HIS A 37 4.87 -7.23 18.54
C HIS A 37 4.78 -6.20 17.42
N HIS A 38 5.78 -6.19 16.53
CA HIS A 38 5.69 -5.42 15.31
C HIS A 38 4.54 -5.97 14.49
N GLU A 39 3.59 -5.10 14.16
CA GLU A 39 2.48 -5.46 13.31
C GLU A 39 3.00 -5.88 11.93
N LEU A 40 2.65 -7.10 11.49
CA LEU A 40 3.17 -7.69 10.26
C LEU A 40 2.47 -7.15 9.00
N ILE A 41 1.35 -6.46 9.17
CA ILE A 41 0.58 -5.79 8.12
C ILE A 41 0.37 -4.36 8.60
N GLN A 42 0.95 -3.39 7.90
CA GLN A 42 0.90 -1.98 8.27
C GLN A 42 0.24 -1.19 7.15
N LEU A 43 -0.72 -0.33 7.48
CA LEU A 43 -1.42 0.52 6.52
C LEU A 43 -0.89 1.96 6.56
N TYR A 44 -0.74 2.57 5.39
CA TYR A 44 -0.18 3.92 5.19
C TYR A 44 -1.03 4.74 4.22
N SER A 45 -1.25 6.00 4.55
CA SER A 45 -1.91 7.01 3.71
C SER A 45 -1.51 8.41 4.16
N ALA A 46 -1.32 9.35 3.23
CA ALA A 46 -1.09 10.75 3.58
C ALA A 46 -2.21 11.38 4.44
N HIS A 47 -3.40 10.77 4.45
CA HIS A 47 -4.60 11.26 5.14
C HIS A 47 -4.88 10.50 6.45
N GLN A 48 -3.82 10.13 7.17
CA GLN A 48 -3.86 9.47 8.49
C GLN A 48 -3.08 10.31 9.53
N GLN A 49 -3.32 10.09 10.82
CA GLN A 49 -2.51 10.68 11.88
C GLN A 49 -1.22 9.88 12.08
N ARG A 50 -1.33 8.55 12.05
CA ARG A 50 -0.21 7.61 12.09
C ARG A 50 0.09 7.10 10.68
N ASN A 51 1.32 6.68 10.41
CA ASN A 51 1.70 6.07 9.12
C ASN A 51 1.38 6.97 7.91
N ASN A 52 1.54 8.29 8.08
CA ASN A 52 1.16 9.29 7.10
C ASN A 52 2.25 9.69 6.11
N GLU A 53 3.39 9.00 6.16
CA GLU A 53 4.53 9.23 5.27
C GLU A 53 4.77 8.02 4.34
N PRO A 54 3.84 7.68 3.41
CA PRO A 54 3.99 6.48 2.57
C PRO A 54 5.24 6.54 1.67
N VAL A 55 5.64 7.71 1.17
CA VAL A 55 6.89 7.88 0.41
C VAL A 55 8.10 7.50 1.25
N LYS A 56 8.16 7.97 2.50
CA LYS A 56 9.26 7.66 3.43
C LYS A 56 9.31 6.16 3.72
N MET A 57 8.16 5.55 4.05
CA MET A 57 8.07 4.11 4.26
C MET A 57 8.60 3.32 3.05
N ILE A 58 8.21 3.70 1.84
CA ILE A 58 8.66 3.04 0.60
C ILE A 58 10.18 3.20 0.44
N CYS A 59 10.72 4.41 0.55
CA CYS A 59 12.14 4.69 0.40
C CYS A 59 12.99 3.92 1.44
N GLU A 60 12.62 3.97 2.71
CA GLU A 60 13.32 3.24 3.78
C GLU A 60 13.29 1.74 3.54
N THR A 61 12.16 1.20 3.10
CA THR A 61 12.04 -0.24 2.80
C THR A 61 12.95 -0.62 1.63
N ILE A 62 13.03 0.19 0.57
CA ILE A 62 13.93 -0.03 -0.57
C ILE A 62 15.40 0.04 -0.14
N LEU A 63 15.78 1.05 0.64
CA LEU A 63 17.17 1.26 1.07
C LEU A 63 17.69 0.16 2.00
N GLN A 64 16.78 -0.53 2.71
CA GLN A 64 17.10 -1.68 3.56
C GLN A 64 17.29 -2.99 2.79
N ALA A 65 16.98 -3.04 1.50
CA ALA A 65 17.08 -4.25 0.68
C ALA A 65 18.53 -4.76 0.59
N LYS A 66 18.69 -6.08 0.69
CA LYS A 66 19.98 -6.79 0.66
C LYS A 66 20.07 -7.85 -0.43
N ARG A 67 18.95 -8.27 -1.01
CA ARG A 67 18.88 -9.40 -1.95
C ARG A 67 18.23 -9.03 -3.27
N SER A 68 17.09 -8.35 -3.27
CA SER A 68 16.38 -7.97 -4.49
C SER A 68 15.32 -6.91 -4.25
N VAL A 69 15.12 -6.07 -5.25
CA VAL A 69 13.98 -5.13 -5.33
C VAL A 69 13.30 -5.31 -6.67
N LEU A 70 11.99 -5.59 -6.65
CA LEU A 70 11.17 -5.67 -7.85
C LEU A 70 9.93 -4.80 -7.68
N LEU A 71 9.83 -3.75 -8.48
CA LEU A 71 8.66 -2.88 -8.55
C LEU A 71 7.86 -3.19 -9.82
N LYS A 72 6.55 -3.38 -9.68
CA LYS A 72 5.58 -3.50 -10.77
C LYS A 72 4.52 -2.42 -10.57
N VAL A 73 4.53 -1.39 -11.42
CA VAL A 73 3.72 -0.19 -11.19
C VAL A 73 3.10 0.36 -12.46
N PHE A 74 1.88 0.91 -12.39
CA PHE A 74 1.33 1.65 -13.52
C PHE A 74 2.15 2.91 -13.80
N ASN A 75 2.21 3.83 -12.85
CA ASN A 75 2.92 5.10 -13.01
C ASN A 75 3.97 5.27 -11.91
N ILE A 76 5.20 5.62 -12.30
CA ILE A 76 6.29 5.99 -11.40
C ILE A 76 6.85 7.35 -11.80
N GLY A 77 7.07 8.21 -10.82
CA GLY A 77 7.63 9.55 -11.06
C GLY A 77 8.06 10.29 -9.81
N SER A 78 8.07 9.66 -8.63
CA SER A 78 8.64 10.29 -7.43
C SER A 78 10.18 10.31 -7.50
N PRO A 79 10.82 11.49 -7.50
CA PRO A 79 12.29 11.59 -7.48
C PRO A 79 12.91 10.88 -6.28
N ARG A 80 12.28 10.99 -5.10
CA ARG A 80 12.75 10.35 -3.86
C ARG A 80 12.79 8.82 -3.98
N ILE A 81 11.75 8.22 -4.57
CA ILE A 81 11.70 6.76 -4.78
C ILE A 81 12.71 6.34 -5.85
N LEU A 82 12.84 7.10 -6.94
CA LEU A 82 13.82 6.81 -7.99
C LEU A 82 15.26 6.85 -7.45
N ALA A 83 15.58 7.85 -6.62
CA ALA A 83 16.88 7.94 -5.95
C ALA A 83 17.12 6.74 -5.01
N ALA A 84 16.11 6.34 -4.23
CA ALA A 84 16.21 5.16 -3.35
C ALA A 84 16.46 3.86 -4.15
N LEU A 85 15.80 3.70 -5.30
CA LEU A 85 16.01 2.56 -6.21
C LEU A 85 17.43 2.56 -6.80
N ALA A 86 17.91 3.72 -7.26
CA ALA A 86 19.27 3.87 -7.76
C ALA A 86 20.31 3.50 -6.69
N GLU A 87 20.14 4.00 -5.47
CA GLU A 87 21.03 3.70 -4.34
C GLU A 87 20.99 2.22 -3.93
N ALA A 88 19.80 1.60 -3.90
CA ALA A 88 19.69 0.17 -3.64
C ALA A 88 20.36 -0.68 -4.73
N SER A 89 20.37 -0.21 -5.98
CA SER A 89 20.97 -0.92 -7.12
C SER A 89 22.49 -1.07 -7.04
N ASN A 90 23.15 -0.29 -6.19
CA ASN A 90 24.58 -0.44 -5.90
C ASN A 90 24.87 -1.69 -5.05
N ARG A 91 23.84 -2.26 -4.39
CA ARG A 91 23.98 -3.34 -3.39
C ARG A 91 23.18 -4.59 -3.73
N ALA A 92 22.08 -4.46 -4.47
CA ALA A 92 21.21 -5.57 -4.84
C ALA A 92 20.62 -5.36 -6.25
N PRO A 93 20.24 -6.43 -6.96
CA PRO A 93 19.48 -6.31 -8.21
C PRO A 93 18.17 -5.55 -8.01
N VAL A 94 17.97 -4.49 -8.78
CA VAL A 94 16.73 -3.70 -8.80
C VAL A 94 16.10 -3.76 -10.18
N SER A 95 14.84 -4.16 -10.27
CA SER A 95 14.07 -4.11 -11.52
C SER A 95 12.74 -3.40 -11.33
N VAL A 96 12.42 -2.50 -12.28
CA VAL A 96 11.18 -1.73 -12.30
C VAL A 96 10.44 -2.05 -13.58
N HIS A 97 9.27 -2.68 -13.46
CA HIS A 97 8.36 -2.95 -14.56
C HIS A 97 7.25 -1.90 -14.50
N TYR A 98 7.07 -1.14 -15.57
CA TYR A 98 6.22 0.05 -15.52
C TYR A 98 5.38 0.26 -16.79
N GLN A 99 4.22 0.92 -16.65
CA GLN A 99 3.41 1.36 -17.80
C GLN A 99 3.79 2.78 -18.23
N MET A 100 3.86 3.69 -17.26
CA MET A 100 4.18 5.11 -17.38
C MET A 100 5.34 5.43 -16.44
N GLY A 101 6.34 6.16 -16.93
CA GLY A 101 7.55 6.48 -16.18
C GLY A 101 8.24 7.71 -16.75
N PRO A 102 9.33 8.19 -16.14
CA PRO A 102 10.00 9.40 -16.60
C PRO A 102 10.78 9.09 -17.89
N PHE A 103 10.18 9.39 -19.05
CA PHE A 103 10.71 9.06 -20.37
C PHE A 103 11.65 10.12 -20.97
N SER A 104 12.38 10.88 -20.15
CA SER A 104 13.56 11.57 -20.67
C SER A 104 14.71 10.55 -20.75
N LYS A 105 15.64 10.73 -21.70
CA LYS A 105 16.79 9.84 -21.94
C LYS A 105 17.78 9.74 -20.75
N HIS A 106 17.47 10.36 -19.61
CA HIS A 106 18.38 10.57 -18.49
C HIS A 106 17.94 9.89 -17.18
N CYS A 107 16.81 9.17 -17.13
CA CYS A 107 16.41 8.44 -15.92
C CYS A 107 17.02 7.03 -15.86
N THR A 108 18.36 6.96 -15.93
CA THR A 108 19.14 5.72 -15.81
C THR A 108 20.29 5.91 -14.82
N GLU A 109 20.03 6.58 -13.70
CA GLU A 109 21.00 6.63 -12.60
C GLU A 109 21.03 5.27 -11.88
N GLY A 110 22.23 4.75 -11.68
CA GLY A 110 22.46 3.44 -11.06
C GLY A 110 22.24 2.24 -12.00
N ASN A 111 22.33 1.04 -11.42
CA ASN A 111 22.22 -0.24 -12.12
C ASN A 111 20.76 -0.76 -12.18
N VAL A 112 19.77 0.15 -12.16
CA VAL A 112 18.35 -0.21 -12.13
C VAL A 112 17.87 -0.69 -13.50
N GLN A 113 17.25 -1.85 -13.55
CA GLN A 113 16.66 -2.40 -14.77
C GLN A 113 15.21 -1.93 -14.97
N PHE A 114 15.05 -0.83 -15.70
CA PHE A 114 13.74 -0.32 -16.12
C PHE A 114 13.20 -1.09 -17.33
N ARG A 115 11.98 -1.61 -17.21
CA ARG A 115 11.29 -2.45 -18.20
C ARG A 115 9.90 -1.89 -18.51
N PRO A 116 9.71 -1.15 -19.61
CA PRO A 116 8.40 -0.67 -20.00
C PRO A 116 7.51 -1.83 -20.46
N ARG A 117 6.22 -1.76 -20.14
CA ARG A 117 5.21 -2.71 -20.61
C ARG A 117 4.91 -2.45 -22.09
N ARG A 118 4.96 -3.50 -22.91
CA ARG A 118 4.67 -3.47 -24.36
C ARG A 118 3.46 -4.33 -24.80
N GLY A 119 2.69 -4.87 -23.85
CA GLY A 119 1.54 -5.73 -24.16
C GLY A 119 0.22 -4.97 -24.25
N CYS A 120 -0.81 -5.63 -24.78
CA CYS A 120 -2.14 -5.04 -24.98
C CYS A 120 -2.89 -4.73 -23.66
N SER A 121 -2.65 -5.51 -22.61
CA SER A 121 -3.17 -5.21 -21.27
C SER A 121 -2.27 -4.23 -20.54
N LEU A 122 -2.89 -3.17 -20.00
CA LEU A 122 -2.22 -2.18 -19.16
C LEU A 122 -1.69 -2.84 -17.89
N LEU A 123 -0.43 -2.55 -17.55
CA LEU A 123 0.11 -2.90 -16.24
C LEU A 123 -0.45 -1.92 -15.20
N HIS A 124 -1.53 -2.28 -14.50
CA HIS A 124 -2.15 -1.39 -13.51
C HIS A 124 -1.84 -1.75 -12.04
N ARG A 125 -0.99 -2.75 -11.82
CA ARG A 125 -0.42 -3.12 -10.51
C ARG A 125 0.35 -1.98 -9.84
N LYS A 126 0.52 -2.10 -8.52
CA LYS A 126 1.17 -1.11 -7.65
C LYS A 126 1.94 -1.83 -6.54
N THR A 127 2.80 -2.76 -6.93
CA THR A 127 3.41 -3.72 -6.01
C THR A 127 4.92 -3.67 -6.06
N LEU A 128 5.50 -3.45 -4.89
CA LEU A 128 6.93 -3.51 -4.60
C LEU A 128 7.21 -4.78 -3.78
N LEU A 129 8.20 -5.53 -4.24
CA LEU A 129 8.61 -6.81 -3.70
C LEU A 129 10.08 -6.73 -3.30
N ILE A 130 10.39 -6.98 -2.02
CA ILE A 130 11.75 -6.85 -1.48
C ILE A 130 12.17 -8.13 -0.75
N ASP A 131 13.38 -8.60 -1.06
CA ASP A 131 14.13 -9.65 -0.35
C ASP A 131 13.37 -10.96 -0.06
N ASN A 132 12.43 -11.32 -0.94
CA ASN A 132 11.57 -12.51 -0.82
C ASN A 132 10.66 -12.51 0.42
N ASN A 133 10.44 -11.38 1.08
CA ASN A 133 9.67 -11.33 2.33
C ASN A 133 8.75 -10.12 2.45
N ILE A 134 9.08 -8.98 1.84
CA ILE A 134 8.30 -7.76 2.00
C ILE A 134 7.50 -7.51 0.73
N VAL A 135 6.20 -7.26 0.91
CA VAL A 135 5.28 -6.83 -0.13
C VAL A 135 4.71 -5.48 0.28
N VAL A 136 4.92 -4.46 -0.55
CA VAL A 136 4.22 -3.18 -0.43
C VAL A 136 3.26 -3.07 -1.61
N THR A 137 1.96 -2.95 -1.34
CA THR A 137 0.93 -2.88 -2.39
C THR A 137 -0.25 -2.02 -1.97
N GLY A 138 -1.12 -1.63 -2.90
CA GLY A 138 -2.30 -0.83 -2.58
C GLY A 138 -2.85 -0.08 -3.78
N THR A 139 -3.42 1.09 -3.51
CA THR A 139 -4.18 1.88 -4.50
C THR A 139 -3.32 2.96 -5.17
N ALA A 140 -2.17 3.33 -4.60
CA ALA A 140 -1.33 4.44 -5.05
C ALA A 140 -0.36 4.09 -6.19
N ASN A 141 -0.25 4.98 -7.18
CA ASN A 141 0.90 5.01 -8.09
C ASN A 141 2.13 5.57 -7.37
N TYR A 142 3.32 5.33 -7.91
CA TYR A 142 4.58 5.73 -7.27
C TYR A 142 5.02 7.14 -7.74
N THR A 143 4.10 8.09 -7.64
CA THR A 143 4.29 9.52 -7.89
C THR A 143 4.04 10.31 -6.60
N GLU A 144 4.67 11.47 -6.44
CA GLU A 144 4.45 12.31 -5.24
C GLU A 144 2.98 12.73 -5.13
N ALA A 145 2.35 13.14 -6.23
CA ALA A 145 0.92 13.46 -6.24
C ALA A 145 0.06 12.27 -5.72
N SER A 146 0.33 11.05 -6.18
CA SER A 146 -0.47 9.89 -5.78
C SER A 146 -0.22 9.44 -4.34
N LEU A 147 0.99 9.63 -3.81
CA LEU A 147 1.36 9.15 -2.47
C LEU A 147 1.18 10.23 -1.38
N GLU A 148 1.26 11.51 -1.72
CA GLU A 148 1.27 12.61 -0.75
C GLU A 148 0.04 13.52 -0.85
N LYS A 149 -0.66 13.57 -2.01
CA LYS A 149 -1.82 14.46 -2.22
C LYS A 149 -3.12 13.69 -2.40
N ASP A 150 -3.14 12.74 -3.33
CA ASP A 150 -4.34 11.95 -3.63
C ASP A 150 -4.75 11.06 -2.46
N VAL A 151 -6.03 10.75 -2.38
CA VAL A 151 -6.56 9.85 -1.36
C VAL A 151 -6.28 8.41 -1.79
N ASN A 152 -5.27 7.78 -1.18
CA ASN A 152 -4.87 6.40 -1.44
C ASN A 152 -4.52 5.65 -0.14
N LEU A 153 -4.53 4.32 -0.20
CA LEU A 153 -4.11 3.45 0.89
C LEU A 153 -3.04 2.47 0.39
N THR A 154 -1.99 2.27 1.17
CA THR A 154 -0.88 1.35 0.88
C THR A 154 -0.66 0.43 2.07
N ALA A 155 -0.53 -0.88 1.82
CA ALA A 155 -0.19 -1.89 2.81
C ALA A 155 1.26 -2.33 2.66
N LYS A 156 2.01 -2.36 3.76
CA LYS A 156 3.32 -3.03 3.88
C LYS A 156 3.14 -4.32 4.66
N ILE A 157 3.53 -5.44 4.06
CA ILE A 157 3.25 -6.79 4.58
C ILE A 157 4.54 -7.61 4.59
N PHE A 158 4.80 -8.27 5.72
CA PHE A 158 5.90 -9.20 5.89
C PHE A 158 5.40 -10.64 5.73
N SER A 159 5.59 -11.23 4.54
CA SER A 159 5.21 -12.62 4.23
C SER A 159 5.91 -13.14 2.97
N GLU A 160 6.73 -14.18 3.12
CA GLU A 160 7.34 -14.89 1.99
C GLU A 160 6.30 -15.53 1.06
N HIS A 161 5.22 -16.09 1.60
CA HIS A 161 4.17 -16.72 0.79
C HIS A 161 3.45 -15.69 -0.08
N LEU A 162 3.07 -14.54 0.51
CA LEU A 162 2.44 -13.46 -0.24
C LEU A 162 3.38 -12.92 -1.32
N TYR A 163 4.66 -12.71 -0.98
CA TYR A 163 5.69 -12.34 -1.93
C TYR A 163 5.72 -13.31 -3.11
N ARG A 164 5.73 -14.62 -2.86
CA ARG A 164 5.80 -15.64 -3.90
C ARG A 164 4.62 -15.58 -4.86
N TRP A 165 3.40 -15.39 -4.37
CA TRP A 165 2.23 -15.24 -5.25
C TRP A 165 2.26 -13.96 -6.06
N ALA A 166 2.60 -12.83 -5.43
CA ALA A 166 2.73 -11.55 -6.13
C ALA A 166 3.84 -11.57 -7.19
N PHE A 167 4.96 -12.24 -6.90
CA PHE A 167 6.06 -12.44 -7.83
C PHE A 167 5.61 -13.23 -9.07
N ARG A 168 4.90 -14.36 -8.86
CA ARG A 168 4.47 -15.30 -9.91
C ARG A 168 3.17 -14.93 -10.61
N HIS A 169 2.43 -13.95 -10.09
CA HIS A 169 1.08 -13.59 -10.55
C HIS A 169 0.04 -14.69 -10.31
N ASP A 170 0.22 -15.41 -9.22
CA ASP A 170 -0.70 -16.44 -8.76
C ASP A 170 -1.80 -15.87 -7.88
N ARG A 171 -2.61 -16.74 -7.30
CA ARG A 171 -3.55 -16.43 -6.23
C ARG A 171 -3.33 -17.39 -5.07
N GLY A 172 -3.72 -17.00 -3.87
CA GLY A 172 -3.63 -17.89 -2.71
C GLY A 172 -4.01 -17.22 -1.40
N GLU A 173 -4.01 -18.02 -0.34
CA GLU A 173 -4.34 -17.58 1.02
C GLU A 173 -3.22 -17.94 1.98
N VAL A 174 -2.79 -16.98 2.79
CA VAL A 174 -1.76 -17.17 3.82
C VAL A 174 -2.21 -16.56 5.14
N ARG A 175 -1.78 -17.16 6.25
CA ARG A 175 -1.81 -16.48 7.56
C ARG A 175 -0.59 -15.59 7.76
N VAL A 176 -0.82 -14.31 8.02
CA VAL A 176 0.21 -13.35 8.43
C VAL A 176 -0.07 -12.96 9.88
N GLY A 177 0.70 -13.54 10.81
CA GLY A 177 0.36 -13.47 12.23
C GLY A 177 -0.99 -14.14 12.52
N SER A 178 -1.91 -13.41 13.16
CA SER A 178 -3.27 -13.86 13.44
C SER A 178 -4.26 -13.65 12.29
N GLN A 179 -3.86 -12.94 11.23
CA GLN A 179 -4.74 -12.51 10.15
C GLN A 179 -4.66 -13.46 8.94
N GLN A 180 -5.80 -13.81 8.36
CA GLN A 180 -5.87 -14.45 7.05
C GLN A 180 -5.80 -13.39 5.95
N VAL A 181 -4.92 -13.62 4.97
CA VAL A 181 -4.72 -12.75 3.82
C VAL A 181 -4.94 -13.57 2.54
N SER A 182 -5.92 -13.17 1.75
CA SER A 182 -6.14 -13.69 0.40
C SER A 182 -5.56 -12.74 -0.63
N TYR A 183 -4.80 -13.26 -1.60
CA TYR A 183 -4.23 -12.48 -2.70
C TYR A 183 -4.79 -12.97 -4.04
N TYR A 184 -5.22 -12.02 -4.86
CA TYR A 184 -5.73 -12.27 -6.19
C TYR A 184 -4.95 -11.46 -7.21
N SER A 185 -4.20 -12.14 -8.08
CA SER A 185 -3.70 -11.52 -9.31
C SER A 185 -4.74 -11.65 -10.41
N LEU A 186 -5.14 -10.52 -10.99
CA LEU A 186 -6.05 -10.48 -12.12
C LEU A 186 -5.25 -10.29 -13.40
N SER A 187 -5.44 -11.23 -14.32
CA SER A 187 -4.94 -11.15 -15.69
C SER A 187 -6.03 -11.69 -16.60
N GLN A 188 -6.31 -10.98 -17.70
CA GLN A 188 -7.35 -11.25 -18.70
C GLN A 188 -8.32 -12.39 -18.34
N ILE A 189 -9.24 -12.12 -17.42
CA ILE A 189 -10.35 -13.04 -17.17
C ILE A 189 -11.40 -12.69 -18.22
N ARG A 190 -11.48 -13.48 -19.30
CA ARG A 190 -12.54 -13.40 -20.31
C ARG A 190 -13.89 -13.93 -19.77
N ARG A 191 -14.29 -13.52 -18.58
CA ARG A 191 -15.62 -13.80 -18.03
C ARG A 191 -16.23 -12.47 -17.67
N ASP A 192 -17.39 -12.20 -18.25
CA ASP A 192 -18.20 -11.03 -17.92
C ASP A 192 -18.67 -11.15 -16.46
N LEU A 193 -17.85 -10.67 -15.53
CA LEU A 193 -18.31 -10.38 -14.18
C LEU A 193 -19.24 -9.17 -14.28
N CYS A 194 -20.53 -9.47 -14.34
CA CYS A 194 -21.59 -8.48 -14.48
C CYS A 194 -21.70 -7.69 -13.17
N VAL A 195 -21.05 -6.53 -13.06
CA VAL A 195 -21.30 -5.59 -11.96
C VAL A 195 -22.55 -4.79 -12.31
N LYS A 196 -23.72 -5.35 -12.01
CA LYS A 196 -25.02 -4.68 -12.16
C LYS A 196 -25.91 -4.82 -10.92
N ALA A 197 -25.33 -4.76 -9.72
CA ALA A 197 -26.06 -5.04 -8.48
C ALA A 197 -25.95 -3.99 -7.36
N ILE A 198 -25.28 -2.85 -7.55
CA ILE A 198 -25.16 -1.83 -6.47
C ILE A 198 -26.19 -0.71 -6.63
N LEU A 199 -26.58 -0.33 -7.86
CA LEU A 199 -27.50 0.81 -8.05
C LEU A 199 -28.97 0.49 -7.72
N GLU A 200 -29.33 -0.79 -7.59
CA GLU A 200 -30.71 -1.24 -7.34
C GLU A 200 -30.96 -1.60 -5.87
N ALA A 201 -29.91 -1.58 -5.03
CA ALA A 201 -30.06 -1.87 -3.62
C ALA A 201 -30.59 -0.64 -2.85
N ASN A 202 -31.72 -0.84 -2.17
CA ASN A 202 -32.33 0.18 -1.32
C ASN A 202 -31.43 0.50 -0.11
N GLY A 203 -31.35 1.78 0.27
CA GLY A 203 -30.62 2.21 1.47
C GLY A 203 -29.14 2.54 1.25
N ILE A 204 -28.64 2.60 0.01
CA ILE A 204 -27.27 3.01 -0.28
C ILE A 204 -27.13 4.53 -0.20
N VAL A 205 -26.18 4.98 0.63
CA VAL A 205 -25.72 6.36 0.67
C VAL A 205 -24.60 6.54 -0.35
N LEU A 206 -24.88 7.24 -1.43
CA LEU A 206 -23.88 7.60 -2.43
C LEU A 206 -23.34 9.00 -2.14
N ARG A 207 -22.02 9.16 -2.13
CA ARG A 207 -21.36 10.46 -2.01
C ARG A 207 -20.35 10.65 -3.14
N GLU A 208 -20.16 11.89 -3.55
CA GLU A 208 -19.09 12.28 -4.47
C GLU A 208 -18.13 13.25 -3.81
N ARG A 209 -16.86 13.10 -4.16
CA ARG A 209 -15.74 13.89 -3.64
C ARG A 209 -15.87 15.37 -3.99
N THR A 210 -15.46 16.24 -3.07
CA THR A 210 -15.43 17.70 -3.22
C THR A 210 -14.08 18.37 -2.90
N CYS A 211 -13.07 17.64 -2.42
CA CYS A 211 -11.76 18.23 -2.07
C CYS A 211 -10.89 18.66 -3.26
N GLU A 212 -9.71 19.22 -2.97
CA GLU A 212 -8.57 19.28 -3.90
C GLU A 212 -7.84 17.90 -3.92
N GLY A 213 -7.17 17.55 -5.02
CA GLY A 213 -6.59 16.21 -5.25
C GLY A 213 -7.52 15.25 -6.00
N ILE A 214 -7.19 13.96 -6.10
CA ILE A 214 -8.05 12.93 -6.72
C ILE A 214 -8.42 11.85 -5.68
N LEU A 215 -9.70 11.44 -5.63
CA LEU A 215 -10.10 10.22 -4.92
C LEU A 215 -9.67 9.02 -5.78
N HIS A 216 -8.50 8.47 -5.46
CA HIS A 216 -7.91 7.38 -6.22
C HIS A 216 -7.87 6.05 -5.44
N THR A 217 -8.51 6.01 -4.27
CA THR A 217 -8.62 4.80 -3.44
C THR A 217 -9.60 3.79 -4.04
N LYS A 218 -9.29 2.50 -3.94
CA LYS A 218 -10.19 1.38 -4.23
C LYS A 218 -10.16 0.42 -3.03
N VAL A 219 -10.99 0.72 -2.04
CA VAL A 219 -11.03 0.00 -0.77
C VAL A 219 -12.46 -0.35 -0.39
N CYS A 220 -12.65 -1.48 0.27
CA CYS A 220 -13.91 -1.88 0.91
C CYS A 220 -13.61 -2.37 2.32
N CYS A 221 -14.33 -1.87 3.32
CA CYS A 221 -14.35 -2.44 4.65
C CYS A 221 -15.73 -3.07 4.91
N ILE A 222 -15.74 -4.30 5.39
CA ILE A 222 -16.95 -5.06 5.71
C ILE A 222 -16.91 -5.41 7.20
N ASP A 223 -17.99 -5.09 7.91
CA ASP A 223 -18.20 -5.41 9.33
C ASP A 223 -17.01 -5.05 10.23
N SER A 224 -16.32 -3.94 9.94
CA SER A 224 -15.14 -3.45 10.66
C SER A 224 -14.00 -4.46 10.81
N SER A 225 -13.99 -5.53 10.02
CA SER A 225 -13.08 -6.67 10.20
C SER A 225 -12.43 -7.15 8.91
N THR A 226 -13.10 -7.00 7.77
CA THR A 226 -12.56 -7.43 6.48
C THR A 226 -12.23 -6.22 5.62
N LEU A 227 -10.96 -6.08 5.23
CA LEU A 227 -10.51 -5.05 4.29
C LEU A 227 -10.17 -5.66 2.93
N ILE A 228 -10.79 -5.13 1.89
CA ILE A 228 -10.40 -5.37 0.49
C ILE A 228 -9.64 -4.14 0.00
N ILE A 229 -8.42 -4.34 -0.50
CA ILE A 229 -7.55 -3.26 -0.98
C ILE A 229 -6.75 -3.72 -2.20
N GLY A 230 -6.57 -2.86 -3.19
CA GLY A 230 -5.72 -3.18 -4.33
C GLY A 230 -5.70 -2.11 -5.40
N SER A 231 -5.18 -2.49 -6.57
CA SER A 231 -5.06 -1.60 -7.71
C SER A 231 -6.34 -1.53 -8.56
N VAL A 232 -7.21 -2.53 -8.43
CA VAL A 232 -8.40 -2.76 -9.27
C VAL A 232 -9.43 -1.65 -9.10
N ASN A 233 -9.76 -0.96 -10.19
CA ASN A 233 -11.04 -0.27 -10.28
C ASN A 233 -12.15 -1.33 -10.47
N TRP A 234 -13.24 -1.26 -9.71
CA TRP A 234 -14.43 -2.12 -9.90
C TRP A 234 -15.25 -1.74 -11.14
N SER A 235 -14.56 -1.59 -12.27
CA SER A 235 -15.11 -1.42 -13.60
C SER A 235 -14.87 -2.68 -14.42
N ARG A 236 -15.59 -2.84 -15.54
CA ARG A 236 -15.34 -3.93 -16.49
C ARG A 236 -13.86 -3.98 -16.90
N GLY A 237 -13.28 -2.82 -17.26
CA GLY A 237 -11.89 -2.75 -17.69
C GLY A 237 -10.88 -3.18 -16.60
N GLY A 238 -11.09 -2.75 -15.35
CA GLY A 238 -10.25 -3.17 -14.23
C GLY A 238 -10.36 -4.66 -13.94
N LEU A 239 -11.58 -5.21 -13.94
CA LEU A 239 -11.80 -6.62 -13.57
C LEU A 239 -11.45 -7.62 -14.68
N THR A 240 -11.45 -7.22 -15.96
CA THR A 240 -11.29 -8.17 -17.08
C THR A 240 -10.16 -7.87 -18.06
N LEU A 241 -9.67 -6.63 -18.16
CA LEU A 241 -8.72 -6.24 -19.23
C LEU A 241 -7.31 -5.94 -18.69
N ASN A 242 -7.23 -5.23 -17.58
CA ASN A 242 -5.96 -4.78 -17.01
C ASN A 242 -5.24 -5.90 -16.26
N LEU A 243 -3.91 -5.74 -16.09
CA LEU A 243 -3.15 -6.50 -15.12
C LEU A 243 -3.27 -5.81 -13.76
N GLU A 244 -3.99 -6.43 -12.85
CA GLU A 244 -4.34 -5.86 -11.55
C GLU A 244 -4.07 -6.85 -10.43
N GLU A 245 -4.22 -6.39 -9.20
CA GLU A 245 -4.26 -7.26 -8.02
C GLU A 245 -5.06 -6.62 -6.89
N PHE A 246 -5.53 -7.47 -5.99
CA PHE A 246 -6.10 -7.04 -4.71
C PHE A 246 -5.87 -8.08 -3.62
N LEU A 247 -5.99 -7.61 -2.38
CA LEU A 247 -5.89 -8.36 -1.14
C LEU A 247 -7.24 -8.35 -0.42
N ILE A 248 -7.50 -9.41 0.32
CA ILE A 248 -8.52 -9.45 1.38
C ILE A 248 -7.79 -9.76 2.68
N ILE A 249 -7.94 -8.90 3.69
CA ILE A 249 -7.30 -9.03 5.01
C ILE A 249 -8.39 -9.18 6.06
N ASN A 250 -8.34 -10.25 6.87
CA ASN A 250 -9.34 -10.53 7.91
C ASN A 250 -8.75 -11.36 9.08
N PRO A 251 -9.08 -11.05 10.35
CA PRO A 251 -9.68 -9.80 10.80
C PRO A 251 -8.67 -8.65 10.73
N LEU A 252 -9.16 -7.41 10.68
CA LEU A 252 -8.34 -6.22 10.94
C LEU A 252 -7.97 -6.15 12.42
N THR A 253 -6.78 -5.62 12.70
CA THR A 253 -6.41 -5.18 14.05
C THR A 253 -7.11 -3.84 14.36
N GLU A 254 -7.15 -3.46 15.64
CA GLU A 254 -7.65 -2.14 16.05
C GLU A 254 -6.89 -1.01 15.35
N THR A 255 -5.57 -1.10 15.25
CA THR A 255 -4.74 -0.11 14.56
C THR A 255 -5.03 -0.02 13.06
N GLN A 256 -5.26 -1.15 12.38
CA GLN A 256 -5.62 -1.15 10.96
C GLN A 256 -7.02 -0.59 10.73
N LEU A 257 -7.97 -0.90 11.60
CA LEU A 257 -9.32 -0.35 11.54
C LEU A 257 -9.32 1.16 11.79
N GLU A 258 -8.55 1.63 12.76
CA GLU A 258 -8.33 3.06 13.03
C GLU A 258 -7.73 3.77 11.80
N CYS A 259 -6.67 3.20 11.21
CA CYS A 259 -6.07 3.69 9.97
C CYS A 259 -7.10 3.80 8.83
N TYR A 260 -7.99 2.82 8.68
CA TYR A 260 -9.07 2.87 7.68
C TYR A 260 -10.10 3.95 8.02
N ASN A 261 -10.50 4.07 9.29
CA ASN A 261 -11.52 5.02 9.73
C ASN A 261 -11.07 6.47 9.60
N GLU A 262 -9.79 6.78 9.83
CA GLU A 262 -9.23 8.11 9.58
C GLU A 262 -9.33 8.49 8.10
N LEU A 263 -8.92 7.58 7.21
CA LEU A 263 -9.06 7.76 5.77
C LEU A 263 -10.53 7.92 5.35
N TRP A 264 -11.42 7.11 5.92
CA TRP A 264 -12.85 7.16 5.66
C TRP A 264 -13.48 8.47 6.13
N ALA A 265 -13.14 8.94 7.33
CA ALA A 265 -13.60 10.22 7.86
C ALA A 265 -13.12 11.39 7.00
N TYR A 266 -11.88 11.34 6.49
CA TYR A 266 -11.38 12.32 5.53
C TYR A 266 -12.23 12.31 4.24
N ILE A 267 -12.48 11.13 3.66
CA ILE A 267 -13.31 10.99 2.46
C ILE A 267 -14.71 11.53 2.70
N GLU A 268 -15.34 11.16 3.81
CA GLU A 268 -16.71 11.56 4.13
C GLU A 268 -16.85 13.07 4.33
N THR A 269 -15.92 13.68 5.07
CA THR A 269 -15.87 15.14 5.30
C THR A 269 -15.64 15.90 4.00
N ASN A 270 -14.90 15.30 3.07
CA ASN A 270 -14.57 15.87 1.77
C ASN A 270 -15.45 15.29 0.64
N SER A 271 -16.67 14.88 0.96
CA SER A 271 -17.64 14.41 -0.03
C SER A 271 -19.04 14.92 0.26
N ARG A 272 -19.79 15.23 -0.79
CA ARG A 272 -21.20 15.61 -0.71
C ARG A 272 -22.11 14.43 -1.04
N LEU A 273 -23.29 14.41 -0.44
CA LEU A 273 -24.34 13.44 -0.76
C LEU A 273 -24.78 13.59 -2.22
N MET A 274 -24.89 12.46 -2.93
CA MET A 274 -25.44 12.40 -4.28
C MET A 274 -26.95 12.32 -4.22
N THR A 275 -27.61 13.46 -4.43
CA THR A 275 -29.07 13.51 -4.55
C THR A 275 -29.53 12.97 -5.90
N LYS A 276 -30.82 12.64 -6.04
CA LYS A 276 -31.40 12.17 -7.30
C LYS A 276 -31.17 13.16 -8.44
N GLU A 277 -31.23 14.45 -8.15
CA GLU A 277 -31.02 15.55 -9.11
C GLU A 277 -29.55 15.59 -9.59
N LEU A 278 -28.59 15.44 -8.67
CA LEU A 278 -27.16 15.40 -9.03
C LEU A 278 -26.81 14.15 -9.86
N ILE A 279 -27.45 13.02 -9.58
CA ILE A 279 -27.29 11.79 -10.38
C ILE A 279 -27.80 12.03 -11.80
N GLN A 280 -29.02 12.56 -11.95
CA GLN A 280 -29.59 12.87 -13.28
C GLN A 280 -28.75 13.88 -14.05
N LEU A 281 -28.19 14.88 -13.37
CA LEU A 281 -27.29 15.85 -13.99
C LEU A 281 -26.02 15.19 -14.54
N HIS A 282 -25.40 14.27 -13.78
CA HIS A 282 -24.24 13.51 -14.23
C HIS A 282 -24.56 12.62 -15.43
N GLU A 283 -25.71 11.95 -15.44
CA GLU A 283 -26.14 11.14 -16.58
C GLU A 283 -26.31 11.97 -17.86
N LYS A 284 -26.89 13.17 -17.75
CA LYS A 284 -27.04 14.11 -18.87
C LYS A 284 -25.68 14.56 -19.40
N ARG A 285 -24.75 14.96 -18.53
CA ARG A 285 -23.38 15.35 -18.91
C ARG A 285 -22.62 14.22 -19.59
N LYS A 286 -22.80 12.98 -19.11
CA LYS A 286 -22.17 11.81 -19.74
C LYS A 286 -22.66 11.59 -21.16
N LYS A 287 -23.98 11.71 -21.38
CA LYS A 287 -24.59 11.59 -22.72
C LYS A 287 -24.12 12.68 -23.68
N SER A 288 -23.99 13.93 -23.23
CA SER A 288 -23.50 15.03 -24.08
C SER A 288 -22.02 14.90 -24.47
N ILE A 289 -21.20 14.26 -23.63
CA ILE A 289 -19.80 13.96 -23.97
C ILE A 289 -19.69 12.82 -25.00
N THR A 290 -20.65 11.89 -25.00
CA THR A 290 -20.67 10.75 -25.93
C THR A 290 -21.36 11.03 -27.26
N ASP A 291 -22.12 12.13 -27.38
CA ASP A 291 -22.79 12.57 -28.62
C ASP A 291 -22.42 14.04 -28.96
N PRO A 292 -21.36 14.30 -29.75
CA PRO A 292 -20.95 15.67 -30.10
C PRO A 292 -21.83 16.35 -31.16
N LYS A 293 -22.87 15.68 -31.69
CA LYS A 293 -23.72 16.23 -32.76
C LYS A 293 -25.05 16.73 -32.21
N GLN A 294 -25.04 17.85 -31.48
CA GLN A 294 -26.18 18.79 -31.38
C GLN A 294 -25.82 20.06 -30.59
N THR A 295 -24.80 20.79 -31.02
CA THR A 295 -24.70 22.24 -30.75
C THR A 295 -24.11 22.91 -31.98
N SER A 296 -24.95 23.06 -33.00
CA SER A 296 -24.77 24.00 -34.09
C SER A 296 -26.00 24.90 -34.14
N SER A 297 -25.97 25.99 -33.39
CA SER A 297 -26.74 27.20 -33.69
C SER A 297 -26.21 28.34 -32.81
N SER A 298 -26.01 29.49 -33.44
CA SER A 298 -25.59 30.80 -32.91
C SER A 298 -24.13 30.94 -32.48
N THR A 299 -23.26 31.28 -33.45
CA THR A 299 -22.70 32.64 -33.63
C THR A 299 -21.92 32.65 -34.94
N GLN A 300 -22.63 32.91 -36.04
CA GLN A 300 -22.05 33.69 -37.12
C GLN A 300 -22.12 35.15 -36.67
N ASP A 301 -21.01 35.87 -36.84
CA ASP A 301 -20.80 37.32 -36.71
C ASP A 301 -19.61 37.59 -35.79
N GLU A 302 -18.41 37.47 -36.34
CA GLU A 302 -17.24 38.35 -36.11
C GLU A 302 -16.05 37.80 -36.91
N GLU A 303 -16.17 37.84 -38.24
CA GLU A 303 -15.04 37.72 -39.15
C GLU A 303 -15.15 38.89 -40.13
N ASN A 304 -14.61 40.04 -39.74
CA ASN A 304 -14.20 41.14 -40.63
C ASN A 304 -13.55 42.26 -39.81
N ALA A 305 -12.25 42.15 -39.55
CA ALA A 305 -11.33 43.30 -39.56
C ALA A 305 -9.86 42.86 -39.49
N SER A 306 -9.13 43.31 -40.51
CA SER A 306 -7.68 43.54 -40.54
C SER A 306 -6.71 42.35 -40.48
N THR A 307 -6.57 41.69 -41.64
CA THR A 307 -5.23 41.37 -42.19
C THR A 307 -4.70 42.58 -42.95
N SER A 308 -3.63 43.22 -42.45
CA SER A 308 -2.65 43.98 -43.26
C SER A 308 -1.57 44.60 -42.37
N ALA A 309 -0.33 44.07 -42.48
CA ALA A 309 0.99 44.70 -42.25
C ALA A 309 1.98 43.59 -41.78
N GLU A 310 2.58 42.86 -42.72
CA GLU A 310 3.85 43.17 -43.39
C GLU A 310 5.06 42.60 -42.64
N GLN A 311 5.57 41.50 -43.21
CA GLN A 311 6.98 41.14 -43.16
C GLN A 311 7.73 42.09 -44.12
N GLN A 312 8.65 42.88 -43.58
CA GLN A 312 9.99 43.11 -44.11
C GLN A 312 10.96 43.19 -42.92
#